data_AF-A0A151TR79-F1
#
_entry.id   AF-A0A151TR79-F1
#
_cell.length_a   1.000
_cell.length_b   1.000
_cell.length_c   1.000
_cell.angle_alpha   90.00
_cell.angle_beta   90.00
_cell.angle_gamma   90.00
#
_symmetry.space_group_name_H-M   'P 1'
#
loop_
_entity.id
_entity.type
_entity.pdbx_description
1 polymer ?
#
loop_
_entity_poly.entity_id
_entity_poly.type
_entity_poly.pdbx_seq_one_letter_code
_entity_poly.pdbx_strand_id
1 'polypeptide(L)' 'KKMRMFCWLVLNDALPMNNKRQACHLSNSTSCLRCSTTTENTLHVLRDCLHSQELWNIC' A
#
# COMPACT_ATOMS: atom_id res chain seq x y z
N LYS A 1 6.98 2.39 -19.46
CA LYS A 1 7.97 1.75 -18.54
C LYS A 1 7.50 1.74 -17.07
N LYS A 2 7.03 2.87 -16.51
CA LYS A 2 6.62 2.98 -15.09
C LYS A 2 5.47 2.04 -14.65
N MET A 3 4.38 1.98 -15.41
CA MET A 3 3.24 1.09 -15.10
C MET A 3 3.63 -0.39 -15.06
N ARG A 4 4.49 -0.85 -15.98
CA ARG A 4 4.96 -2.25 -15.98
C ARG A 4 5.76 -2.57 -14.71
N MET A 5 6.65 -1.66 -14.30
CA MET A 5 7.41 -1.81 -13.05
C MET A 5 6.48 -1.83 -11.85
N PHE A 6 5.50 -0.93 -11.82
CA PHE A 6 4.49 -0.88 -10.77
C PHE A 6 3.69 -2.18 -10.67
N CYS A 7 3.16 -2.69 -11.78
CA CYS A 7 2.45 -3.97 -11.81
C CYS A 7 3.36 -5.12 -11.37
N TRP A 8 4.63 -5.12 -11.79
CA TRP A 8 5.59 -6.12 -11.33
C TRP A 8 5.79 -6.06 -9.80
N LEU A 9 5.94 -4.87 -9.22
CA LEU A 9 6.07 -4.71 -7.77
C LEU A 9 4.82 -5.19 -7.02
N VAL A 10 3.62 -4.91 -7.55
CA VAL A 10 2.35 -5.38 -6.98
C VAL A 10 2.26 -6.90 -7.02
N LEU A 11 2.54 -7.51 -8.18
CA LEU A 11 2.44 -8.96 -8.37
C LEU A 11 3.47 -9.74 -7.54
N ASN A 12 4.62 -9.15 -7.25
CA ASN A 12 5.67 -9.76 -6.44
C ASN A 12 5.61 -9.33 -4.96
N ASP A 13 4.55 -8.62 -4.54
CA ASP A 13 4.37 -8.14 -3.17
C ASP A 13 5.59 -7.34 -2.62
N ALA A 14 6.24 -6.63 -3.55
CA ALA A 14 7.48 -5.90 -3.35
C ALA A 14 7.27 -4.39 -3.16
N LEU A 15 6.01 -3.96 -2.98
CA LEU A 15 5.70 -2.58 -2.63
C LEU A 15 6.20 -2.28 -1.19
N PRO A 16 6.81 -1.11 -0.95
CA PRO A 16 7.42 -0.77 0.33
C PRO A 16 6.37 -0.32 1.35
N MET A 17 5.43 -1.21 1.68
CA MET A 17 4.31 -0.98 2.59
C MET A 17 4.70 -1.21 4.05
N ASN A 18 4.03 -0.56 4.99
CA ASN A 18 4.37 -0.64 6.40
C ASN A 18 4.28 -2.06 6.98
N ASN A 19 3.37 -2.93 6.50
CA ASN A 19 3.36 -4.33 6.92
C ASN A 19 4.67 -5.07 6.55
N LYS A 20 5.18 -4.85 5.33
CA LYS A 20 6.45 -5.42 4.86
C LYS A 20 7.64 -4.79 5.57
N ARG A 21 7.61 -3.48 5.79
CA ARG A 21 8.65 -2.79 6.55
C ARG A 21 8.72 -3.31 7.99
N GLN A 22 7.59 -3.52 8.65
CA GLN A 22 7.57 -4.10 9.99
C GLN A 22 8.10 -5.54 9.99
N ALA A 23 7.73 -6.37 9.01
CA ALA A 23 8.27 -7.72 8.87
C ALA A 23 9.80 -7.74 8.70
N CYS A 24 10.37 -6.69 8.09
CA CYS A 24 11.81 -6.49 7.98
C CYS A 24 12.43 -5.68 9.13
N HIS A 25 11.69 -5.41 10.22
CA HIS A 25 12.12 -4.57 11.34
C HIS A 25 12.53 -3.14 10.96
N LEU A 26 12.03 -2.62 9.84
CA LEU A 26 12.26 -1.25 9.35
C LEU A 26 11.14 -0.27 9.74
N SER A 27 10.07 -0.76 10.35
CA SER A 27 8.98 0.07 10.88
C SER A 27 8.46 -0.52 12.19
N ASN A 28 8.10 0.36 13.14
CA ASN A 28 7.48 -0.05 14.40
C ASN A 28 5.96 -0.18 14.28
N SER A 29 5.37 0.29 13.18
CA SER A 29 3.93 0.32 12.96
C SER A 29 3.58 -0.31 11.61
N THR A 30 2.49 -1.07 11.58
CA THR A 30 1.88 -1.51 10.31
C THR A 30 0.82 -0.53 9.81
N SER A 31 0.43 0.46 10.61
CA SER A 31 -0.68 1.34 10.28
C SER A 31 -0.37 2.17 9.04
N CYS A 32 -1.40 2.42 8.22
CA CYS A 32 -1.26 3.30 7.08
C CYS A 32 -1.00 4.74 7.52
N LEU A 33 -0.02 5.40 6.90
CA LEU A 33 0.32 6.80 7.19
C LEU A 33 -0.72 7.78 6.66
N ARG A 34 -1.57 7.37 5.71
CA ARG A 34 -2.58 8.24 5.09
C ARG A 34 -3.87 8.31 5.88
N CYS A 35 -4.39 7.16 6.32
CA CYS A 35 -5.69 7.07 6.99
C CYS A 35 -5.62 6.58 8.43
N SER A 36 -4.43 6.19 8.92
CA SER A 36 -4.15 5.80 10.31
C SER A 36 -4.99 4.65 10.89
N THR A 37 -5.72 3.92 10.06
CA THR A 37 -6.82 3.04 10.51
C THR A 37 -6.42 1.57 10.63
N THR A 38 -5.77 1.03 9.61
CA THR A 38 -5.50 -0.41 9.49
C THR A 38 -4.08 -0.68 9.02
N THR A 39 -3.69 -1.96 9.09
CA THR A 39 -2.48 -2.49 8.47
C THR A 39 -2.40 -2.11 6.99
N GLU A 40 -1.36 -1.39 6.63
CA GLU A 40 -1.03 -1.02 5.26
C GLU A 40 -0.50 -2.25 4.52
N ASN A 41 -1.35 -2.83 3.67
CA ASN A 41 -1.05 -3.95 2.78
C ASN A 41 -1.48 -3.61 1.34
N THR A 42 -1.18 -4.47 0.37
CA THR A 42 -1.38 -4.18 -1.06
C THR A 42 -2.83 -3.79 -1.39
N LEU A 43 -3.82 -4.52 -0.87
CA LEU A 43 -5.24 -4.18 -1.11
C LEU A 43 -5.62 -2.86 -0.46
N HIS A 44 -5.13 -2.59 0.75
CA HIS A 44 -5.36 -1.33 1.43
C HIS A 44 -4.82 -0.14 0.63
N VAL A 45 -3.52 -0.14 0.28
CA VAL A 45 -2.95 1.00 -0.45
C VAL A 45 -3.54 1.18 -1.84
N LEU A 46 -3.99 0.11 -2.50
CA LEU A 46 -4.53 0.20 -3.87
C LEU A 46 -6.04 0.46 -3.92
N ARG A 47 -6.81 0.05 -2.90
CA ARG A 47 -8.27 0.06 -2.95
C ARG A 47 -8.90 0.55 -1.66
N ASP A 48 -8.56 -0.07 -0.52
CA ASP A 48 -9.39 0.10 0.68
C ASP A 48 -9.05 1.37 1.48
N CYS A 49 -7.87 1.96 1.28
CA CYS A 49 -7.49 3.22 1.88
C CYS A 49 -8.43 4.33 1.40
N LEU A 50 -8.95 5.16 2.31
CA LEU A 50 -9.84 6.28 1.96
C LEU A 50 -9.28 7.11 0.80
N HIS A 51 -7.98 7.39 0.82
CA HIS A 51 -7.32 8.17 -0.22
C HIS A 51 -7.30 7.47 -1.58
N SER A 52 -7.19 6.14 -1.62
CA SER A 52 -7.31 5.39 -2.87
C SER A 52 -8.76 5.30 -3.33
N GLN A 53 -9.72 5.13 -2.42
CA GLN A 53 -11.15 5.14 -2.76
C GLN A 53 -11.58 6.45 -3.42
N GLU A 54 -11.08 7.60 -2.94
CA GLU A 54 -11.32 8.90 -3.56
C GLU A 54 -10.97 8.89 -5.05
N LEU A 55 -9.81 8.31 -5.42
CA LEU A 55 -9.39 8.22 -6.82
C LEU A 55 -10.27 7.29 -7.66
N TRP A 56 -10.70 6.16 -7.09
CA TRP A 56 -11.58 5.22 -7.79
C TRP A 56 -12.98 5.78 -8.03
N ASN A 57 -13.51 6.58 -7.10
CA ASN A 57 -14.85 7.16 -7.20
C ASN A 57 -14.92 8.41 -8.10
N ILE A 58 -13.78 8.92 -8.57
CA ILE A 58 -13.69 10.07 -9.50
C ILE A 58 -13.79 9.60 -10.97
N CYS A 59 -13.63 8.31 -11.24
CA CYS A 59 -13.72 7.72 -12.59
C CYS A 59 -15.06 7.01 -12.78
#